data_AF-A0A6J4PFF3-F1
#
_entry.id   AF-A0A6J4PFF3-F1
#
_cell.length_a   1.000
_cell.length_b   1.000
_cell.length_c   1.000
_cell.angle_alpha   90.00
_cell.angle_beta   90.00
_cell.angle_gamma   90.00
#
_symmetry.space_group_name_H-M   'P 1'
#
loop_
_entity.id
_entity.type
_entity.pdbx_description
1 polymer ?
#
loop_
_entity_poly.entity_id
_entity_poly.type
_entity_poly.pdbx_seq_one_letter_code
_entity_poly.pdbx_strand_id
1 'polypeptide(L)' 'MRPFWLQRVEDESGVSGVGLVAEGVVFSNGWCSLTWLTGHKSVAFYPSLEEIEAIHGHDGKTKIVTGAEIDRPT' A
#
# COMPACT_ATOMS: atom_id res chain seq x y z
N MET A 1 -14.70 2.51 7.83
CA MET A 1 -13.54 1.90 7.13
C MET A 1 -12.99 2.93 6.17
N ARG A 2 -11.67 2.99 5.99
CA ARG A 2 -11.02 4.02 5.16
C ARG A 2 -10.03 3.37 4.19
N PRO A 3 -10.10 3.63 2.88
CA PRO A 3 -9.13 3.08 1.94
C PRO A 3 -7.77 3.76 2.07
N PHE A 4 -6.74 3.06 1.65
CA PHE A 4 -5.40 3.59 1.48
C PHE A 4 -4.69 2.88 0.32
N TRP A 5 -3.60 3.48 -0.15
CA TRP A 5 -2.75 2.91 -1.19
C TRP A 5 -1.27 3.06 -0.84
N LEU A 6 -0.44 2.20 -1.43
CA LEU A 6 1.00 2.36 -1.45
C LEU A 6 1.44 2.96 -2.78
N GLN A 7 1.91 4.19 -2.75
CA GLN A 7 2.53 4.89 -3.87
C GLN A 7 4.05 4.70 -3.80
N ARG A 8 4.60 3.87 -4.68
CA ARG A 8 6.04 3.70 -4.84
C ARG A 8 6.61 4.81 -5.72
N VAL A 9 7.60 5.52 -5.20
CA VAL A 9 8.34 6.54 -5.95
C VAL A 9 9.63 5.98 -6.57
N GLU A 10 10.21 4.96 -5.96
CA GLU A 10 11.42 4.29 -6.43
C GLU A 10 11.34 2.79 -6.16
N ASP A 11 11.73 1.98 -7.14
CA ASP A 11 11.78 0.52 -7.02
C ASP A 11 13.23 0.01 -7.01
N GLU A 12 13.83 -0.03 -5.83
CA GLU A 12 15.19 -0.57 -5.64
C GLU A 12 15.31 -2.05 -5.95
N SER A 13 14.21 -2.80 -5.84
CA SER A 13 14.21 -4.25 -6.03
C SER A 13 14.12 -4.65 -7.51
N GLY A 14 13.59 -3.78 -8.36
CA GLY A 14 13.25 -4.08 -9.75
C GLY A 14 12.07 -5.06 -9.92
N VAL A 15 11.33 -5.37 -8.85
CA VAL A 15 10.25 -6.38 -8.86
C VAL A 15 8.87 -5.74 -9.02
N SER A 16 8.65 -4.58 -8.39
CA SER A 16 7.30 -4.04 -8.17
C SER A 16 6.92 -2.90 -9.11
N GLY A 17 7.91 -2.26 -9.73
CA GLY A 17 7.75 -1.01 -10.44
C GLY A 17 7.46 0.17 -9.50
N VAL A 18 7.32 1.34 -10.12
CA VAL A 18 6.88 2.59 -9.50
C VAL A 18 5.39 2.81 -9.76
N GLY A 19 4.72 3.64 -8.96
CA GLY A 19 3.27 3.86 -9.08
C GLY A 19 2.48 3.29 -7.91
N LEU A 20 1.19 3.06 -8.14
CA LEU A 20 0.31 2.38 -7.17
C LEU A 20 0.62 0.89 -7.17
N VAL A 21 1.31 0.43 -6.13
CA VAL A 21 1.78 -0.97 -6.02
C VAL A 21 0.91 -1.83 -5.10
N ALA A 22 0.12 -1.20 -4.23
CA ALA A 22 -0.83 -1.89 -3.36
C ALA A 22 -2.03 -1.00 -3.04
N GLU A 23 -3.16 -1.64 -2.73
CA GLU A 23 -4.37 -1.01 -2.18
C GLU A 23 -4.76 -1.70 -0.89
N GLY A 24 -5.49 -1.02 -0.02
CA GLY A 24 -5.93 -1.59 1.23
C GLY A 24 -7.03 -0.81 1.93
N VAL A 25 -7.49 -1.36 3.04
CA VAL A 25 -8.50 -0.73 3.89
C VAL A 25 -8.10 -0.79 5.36
N VAL A 26 -8.32 0.30 6.06
CA VAL A 26 -8.26 0.40 7.53
C VAL A 26 -9.64 0.07 8.09
N PHE A 27 -9.71 -1.00 8.89
CA PHE A 27 -10.89 -1.43 9.62
C PHE A 27 -11.16 -0.51 10.81
N SER A 28 -12.40 -0.56 11.34
CA SER A 28 -12.80 0.28 12.48
C SER A 28 -12.06 -0.02 13.77
N ASN A 29 -11.38 -1.17 13.86
CA ASN A 29 -10.54 -1.56 14.99
C ASN A 29 -9.04 -1.22 14.78
N GLY A 30 -8.69 -0.47 13.74
CA GLY A 30 -7.32 -0.06 13.42
C GLY A 30 -6.54 -1.05 12.55
N TRP A 31 -6.94 -2.33 12.50
CA TRP A 31 -6.31 -3.31 11.62
C TRP A 31 -6.42 -2.90 10.16
N CYS A 32 -5.49 -3.36 9.34
CA CYS A 32 -5.42 -3.06 7.93
C CYS A 32 -5.35 -4.36 7.13
N SER A 33 -6.07 -4.44 6.01
CA SER A 33 -5.78 -5.42 4.96
C SER A 33 -5.13 -4.71 3.76
N LEU A 34 -4.11 -5.33 3.19
CA LEU A 34 -3.36 -4.83 2.04
C LEU A 34 -3.34 -5.90 0.95
N THR A 35 -3.57 -5.50 -0.31
CA THR A 35 -3.42 -6.36 -1.49
C THR A 35 -2.45 -5.75 -2.50
N TRP A 36 -1.54 -6.58 -3.00
CA TRP A 36 -0.56 -6.16 -4.00
C TRP A 36 -1.15 -6.15 -5.40
N LEU A 37 -0.87 -5.08 -6.15
CA LEU A 37 -1.37 -4.85 -7.51
C LEU A 37 -0.37 -5.24 -8.61
N THR A 38 0.81 -5.70 -8.23
CA THR A 38 1.90 -6.06 -9.14
C THR A 38 1.77 -7.53 -9.60
N GLY A 39 2.77 -8.03 -10.35
CA GLY A 39 2.73 -9.38 -10.91
C GLY A 39 2.56 -10.51 -9.89
N HIS A 40 3.01 -10.31 -8.66
CA HIS A 40 2.85 -11.26 -7.56
C HIS A 40 1.75 -10.80 -6.61
N LYS A 41 0.56 -11.39 -6.73
CA LYS A 41 -0.61 -11.01 -5.93
C LYS A 41 -0.59 -11.74 -4.59
N SER A 42 -0.63 -10.99 -3.50
CA SER A 42 -0.87 -11.53 -2.16
C SER A 42 -1.72 -10.55 -1.35
N VAL A 43 -2.31 -11.06 -0.26
CA VAL A 43 -3.06 -10.29 0.73
C VAL A 43 -2.39 -10.48 2.08
N ALA A 44 -2.19 -9.38 2.79
CA ALA A 44 -1.60 -9.38 4.13
C ALA A 44 -2.43 -8.51 5.08
N PHE A 45 -2.39 -8.88 6.36
CA PHE A 45 -3.05 -8.14 7.43
C PHE A 45 -2.01 -7.55 8.38
N TYR A 46 -2.23 -6.30 8.78
CA TYR A 46 -1.35 -5.56 9.67
C TYR A 46 -2.15 -4.94 10.83
N PRO A 47 -1.57 -4.80 12.03
CA PRO A 47 -2.25 -4.17 13.16
C PRO A 47 -2.61 -2.70 12.92
N SER A 48 -1.85 -1.98 12.08
CA SER A 48 -2.05 -0.56 11.80
C SER A 48 -1.34 -0.09 10.52
N LEU A 49 -1.54 1.18 10.13
CA LEU A 49 -0.82 1.79 9.00
C LEU A 49 0.67 2.03 9.31
N GLU A 50 1.01 2.27 10.57
CA GLU A 50 2.39 2.47 11.02
C GLU A 50 3.23 1.20 10.78
N GLU A 51 2.68 0.01 11.05
CA GLU A 51 3.34 -1.26 10.75
C GLU A 51 3.54 -1.47 9.24
N ILE A 52 2.58 -1.03 8.42
CA ILE A 52 2.70 -1.07 6.97
C ILE A 52 3.82 -0.13 6.50
N GLU A 53 3.90 1.08 7.03
CA GLU A 53 4.95 2.05 6.70
C GLU A 53 6.33 1.56 7.15
N ALA A 54 6.43 1.00 8.36
CA ALA A 54 7.68 0.47 8.90
C ALA A 54 8.25 -0.66 8.01
N ILE A 55 7.39 -1.52 7.48
CA ILE A 55 7.80 -2.68 6.67
C ILE A 55 7.98 -2.30 5.19
N HIS A 56 7.04 -1.53 4.62
CA HIS A 56 6.96 -1.29 3.18
C HIS A 56 7.34 0.12 2.74
N GLY A 57 7.57 1.04 3.68
CA GLY A 57 7.88 2.45 3.40
C GLY A 57 9.23 2.65 2.71
N HIS A 58 10.16 1.72 2.91
CA HIS A 58 11.49 1.70 2.25
C HIS A 58 12.20 3.07 2.30
N ASP A 59 12.36 3.63 3.50
CA ASP A 59 13.00 4.95 3.71
C ASP A 59 12.36 6.07 2.87
N GLY A 60 11.02 6.08 2.80
CA GLY A 60 10.24 7.06 2.05
C GLY A 60 10.10 6.78 0.55
N LYS A 61 10.68 5.68 0.04
CA LYS A 61 10.52 5.24 -1.35
C LYS A 61 9.14 4.65 -1.66
N THR A 62 8.37 4.34 -0.63
CA THR A 62 6.94 4.02 -0.74
C THR A 62 6.17 4.87 0.26
N LYS A 63 5.10 5.52 -0.20
CA LYS A 63 4.29 6.43 0.61
C LYS A 63 2.88 5.88 0.76
N ILE A 64 2.33 6.01 1.96
CA ILE A 64 0.92 5.74 2.21
C ILE A 64 0.11 6.95 1.72
N VAL A 65 -0.85 6.70 0.83
CA VAL A 65 -1.81 7.69 0.37
C VAL A 65 -3.18 7.33 0.95
N THR A 66 -3.87 8.31 1.53
CA THR A 66 -5.23 8.14 2.08
C THR A 66 -6.17 9.17 1.45
N GLY A 67 -7.42 8.81 1.18
CA GLY A 67 -8.37 9.71 0.51
C GLY A 67 -9.64 8.99 0.05
N ALA A 68 -10.50 9.70 -0.69
CA ALA A 68 -11.50 9.05 -1.54
C ALA A 68 -10.79 8.28 -2.66
N GLU A 69 -11.44 7.24 -3.19
CA GLU A 69 -10.91 6.38 -4.26
C GLU A 69 -10.13 7.18 -5.30
N ILE A 70 -8.83 6.91 -5.45
CA ILE A 70 -8.02 7.53 -6.49
C ILE A 70 -8.41 6.82 -7.78
N ASP A 71 -8.89 7.58 -8.78
CA ASP A 71 -9.33 7.04 -10.06
C ASP A 71 -8.24 6.08 -10.59
N ARG A 72 -8.57 4.79 -10.68
CA ARG A 72 -7.67 3.78 -11.20
C ARG A 72 -7.49 4.10 -12.69
N PRO A 73 -6.27 4.37 -13.20
CA PRO A 73 -6.08 4.42 -14.64
C PRO A 73 -6.42 3.04 -15.18
N THR A 74 -7.43 2.97 -16.05
CA THR A 74 -7.82 1.76 -16.79
C THR A 74 -6.71 1.30 -17.72
#